data_AF-A0A6L3JLG9-F1
#
_entry.id   AF-A0A6L3JLG9-F1
#
_cell.length_a   1.000
_cell.length_b   1.000
_cell.length_c   1.000
_cell.angle_alpha   90.00
_cell.angle_beta   90.00
_cell.angle_gamma   90.00
#
_symmetry.space_group_name_H-M   'P 1'
#
loop_
_entity.id
_entity.type
_entity.pdbx_description
1 polymer ?
#
loop_
_entity_poly.entity_id
_entity_poly.type
_entity_poly.pdbx_seq_one_letter_code
_entity_poly.pdbx_strand_id
1 'polypeptide(L)'
;MHRHELFGCTGEEMVQEMKPYFVDFPNVKNNCLRFEVSPSVEESAGMTDADWAKLGNDFMQRMGLMNHQYIIVKHSGTEKNRRQAHLHILANRVSLSGELYKDNWIGKRATEAANGIARE
;
A
#
# COMPACT_ATOMS: atom_id res chain seq x y z
N MET A 1 1.19 11.38 -4.93
CA MET A 1 1.24 10.70 -3.61
C MET A 1 -0.15 10.76 -3.01
N HIS A 2 -0.63 9.66 -2.45
CA HIS A 2 -1.91 9.58 -1.74
C HIS A 2 -1.65 9.05 -0.32
N ARG A 3 -2.43 9.51 0.66
CA ARG A 3 -2.27 9.17 2.09
C ARG A 3 -3.63 9.04 2.77
N HIS A 4 -3.73 8.16 3.77
CA HIS A 4 -4.93 7.96 4.59
C HIS A 4 -4.55 7.98 6.08
N GLU A 5 -5.27 8.78 6.88
CA GLU A 5 -5.02 8.98 8.33
C GLU A 5 -3.57 9.38 8.68
N LEU A 6 -2.96 10.17 7.80
CA LEU A 6 -1.61 10.72 7.95
C LEU A 6 -1.60 12.18 7.51
N PHE A 7 -0.97 13.05 8.29
CA PHE A 7 -1.08 14.50 8.13
C PHE A 7 0.26 15.20 7.84
N GLY A 8 1.37 14.58 8.21
CA GLY A 8 2.74 15.06 8.01
C GLY A 8 3.07 15.38 6.57
N CYS A 9 3.93 16.37 6.34
CA CYS A 9 4.30 16.89 5.03
C CYS A 9 5.43 16.08 4.39
N THR A 10 6.22 15.36 5.19
CA THR A 10 7.32 14.51 4.74
C THR A 10 7.07 13.03 5.02
N GLY A 11 7.75 12.14 4.29
CA GLY A 11 7.68 10.70 4.57
C GLY A 11 8.17 10.34 5.97
N GLU A 12 9.13 11.11 6.52
CA GLU A 12 9.60 10.93 7.89
C GLU A 12 8.48 11.26 8.90
N GLU A 13 7.84 12.43 8.78
CA GLU A 13 6.73 12.83 9.66
C GLU A 13 5.60 11.81 9.64
N MET A 14 5.21 11.35 8.44
CA MET A 14 4.16 10.34 8.31
C MET A 14 4.55 9.00 8.98
N VAL A 15 5.82 8.59 8.91
CA VAL A 15 6.29 7.39 9.61
C VAL A 15 6.31 7.62 11.13
N GLN A 16 6.61 8.82 11.61
CA GLN A 16 6.51 9.13 13.05
C GLN A 16 5.06 9.01 13.55
N GLU A 17 4.07 9.43 12.75
CA GLU A 17 2.65 9.27 13.09
C GLU A 17 2.20 7.81 13.23
N MET A 18 2.88 6.87 12.57
CA MET A 18 2.58 5.43 12.69
C MET A 18 3.15 4.81 13.97
N LYS A 19 4.27 5.32 14.49
CA LYS A 19 5.02 4.70 15.59
C LYS A 19 4.26 4.52 16.90
N PRO A 20 3.37 5.44 17.35
CA PRO A 20 2.62 5.26 18.58
C PRO A 20 1.83 3.94 18.63
N TYR A 21 1.33 3.46 17.50
CA TYR A 21 0.60 2.19 17.42
C TYR A 21 1.48 0.96 17.70
N PHE A 22 2.80 1.08 17.64
CA PHE A 22 3.72 -0.05 17.83
C PHE A 22 4.00 -0.34 19.29
N VAL A 23 3.69 0.59 20.19
CA VAL A 23 4.00 0.50 21.63
C VAL A 23 3.33 -0.71 22.27
N ASP A 24 2.10 -1.02 21.86
CA ASP A 24 1.33 -2.16 22.36
C ASP A 24 1.81 -3.51 21.79
N PHE A 25 2.71 -3.49 20.79
CA PHE A 25 3.19 -4.66 20.07
C PHE A 25 4.73 -4.78 20.07
N PRO A 26 5.39 -4.80 21.25
CA PRO A 26 6.86 -4.73 21.35
C PRO A 26 7.60 -5.93 20.73
N ASN A 27 6.90 -7.07 20.55
CA ASN A 27 7.47 -8.28 19.97
C ASN A 27 7.29 -8.36 18.43
N VAL A 28 6.56 -7.41 17.83
CA VAL A 28 6.36 -7.38 16.38
C VAL A 28 7.57 -6.69 15.73
N LYS A 29 8.28 -7.43 14.88
CA LYS A 29 9.46 -6.91 14.17
C LYS A 29 9.10 -6.10 12.92
N ASN A 30 7.99 -6.48 12.27
CA ASN A 30 7.50 -5.86 11.04
C ASN A 30 6.19 -5.13 11.31
N ASN A 31 6.32 -3.85 11.68
CA ASN A 31 5.19 -3.01 12.09
C ASN A 31 4.48 -2.33 10.91
N CYS A 32 5.10 -2.34 9.74
CA CYS A 32 4.49 -1.88 8.51
C CYS A 32 4.50 -2.99 7.46
N LEU A 33 3.48 -2.98 6.62
CA LEU A 33 3.36 -3.81 5.42
C LEU A 33 3.81 -2.97 4.23
N ARG A 34 4.67 -3.55 3.38
CA ARG A 34 5.12 -2.92 2.14
C ARG A 34 4.64 -3.75 0.96
N PHE A 35 3.95 -3.10 0.04
CA PHE A 35 3.52 -3.71 -1.22
C PHE A 35 4.06 -2.94 -2.41
N GLU A 36 4.20 -3.67 -3.51
CA GLU A 36 4.41 -3.12 -4.83
C GLU A 36 3.29 -3.65 -5.72
N VAL A 37 2.52 -2.76 -6.33
CA VAL A 37 1.43 -3.11 -7.24
C VAL A 37 1.77 -2.55 -8.62
N SER A 38 1.99 -3.45 -9.57
CA SER A 38 2.48 -3.12 -10.90
C SER A 38 1.57 -3.74 -11.96
N PRO A 39 0.64 -2.99 -12.56
CA PRO A 39 -0.03 -3.43 -13.80
C PRO A 39 1.00 -3.59 -14.92
N SER A 40 0.67 -4.30 -16.00
CA SER A 40 1.54 -4.38 -17.18
C SER A 40 1.72 -3.02 -17.86
N VAL A 41 2.73 -2.90 -18.72
CA VAL A 41 2.95 -1.65 -19.49
C VAL A 41 1.76 -1.37 -20.40
N GLU A 42 1.17 -2.43 -20.97
CA GLU A 42 0.02 -2.35 -21.86
C GLU A 42 -1.23 -1.86 -21.12
N GLU A 43 -1.52 -2.44 -19.95
CA GLU A 43 -2.67 -2.03 -19.11
C GLU A 43 -2.53 -0.60 -18.59
N SER A 44 -1.30 -0.17 -18.29
CA SER A 44 -1.05 1.13 -17.67
C SER A 44 -0.78 2.28 -18.64
N ALA A 45 -0.67 2.00 -19.95
CA ALA A 45 -0.26 2.99 -20.96
C ALA A 45 -1.17 4.23 -21.01
N GLY A 46 -2.45 4.07 -20.69
CA GLY A 46 -3.46 5.15 -20.70
C GLY A 46 -3.96 5.58 -19.32
N MET A 47 -3.43 5.02 -18.23
CA MET A 47 -3.96 5.28 -16.89
C MET A 47 -3.70 6.73 -16.46
N THR A 48 -4.78 7.43 -16.15
CA THR A 48 -4.76 8.74 -15.51
C THR A 48 -4.39 8.62 -14.03
N ASP A 49 -4.05 9.74 -13.38
CA ASP A 49 -3.77 9.72 -11.94
C ASP A 49 -5.00 9.29 -11.10
N ALA A 50 -6.22 9.50 -11.61
CA ALA A 50 -7.44 8.99 -10.98
C ALA A 50 -7.52 7.45 -11.05
N ASP A 51 -7.11 6.85 -12.18
CA ASP A 51 -7.07 5.39 -12.33
C ASP A 51 -6.04 4.76 -11.40
N TRP A 52 -4.88 5.41 -11.23
CA TRP A 52 -3.86 4.97 -10.29
C TRP A 52 -4.32 5.10 -8.83
N ALA A 53 -5.04 6.17 -8.49
CA ALA A 53 -5.63 6.32 -7.16
C ALA A 53 -6.69 5.24 -6.90
N LYS A 54 -7.53 4.94 -7.90
CA LYS A 54 -8.52 3.86 -7.83
C LYS A 54 -7.85 2.50 -7.64
N LEU A 55 -6.84 2.17 -8.44
CA LEU A 55 -6.07 0.92 -8.31
C LEU A 55 -5.49 0.74 -6.89
N GLY A 56 -4.89 1.81 -6.35
CA GLY A 56 -4.36 1.79 -4.98
C GLY A 56 -5.45 1.54 -3.94
N ASN A 57 -6.59 2.22 -4.06
CA ASN A 57 -7.72 2.08 -3.13
C ASN A 57 -8.38 0.70 -3.22
N ASP A 58 -8.62 0.18 -4.42
CA ASP A 58 -9.19 -1.15 -4.62
C ASP A 58 -8.28 -2.23 -4.04
N PHE A 59 -6.96 -2.08 -4.19
CA PHE A 59 -5.99 -2.99 -3.60
C PHE A 59 -6.04 -2.93 -2.06
N MET A 60 -6.07 -1.74 -1.47
CA MET A 60 -6.20 -1.57 -0.02
C MET A 60 -7.51 -2.14 0.52
N GLN A 61 -8.61 -1.97 -0.20
CA GLN A 61 -9.91 -2.54 0.15
C GLN A 61 -9.88 -4.07 0.13
N ARG A 62 -9.36 -4.68 -0.94
CA ARG A 62 -9.24 -6.16 -1.04
C ARG A 62 -8.30 -6.75 0.00
N MET A 63 -7.27 -6.01 0.38
CA MET A 63 -6.37 -6.41 1.46
C MET A 63 -7.01 -6.24 2.85
N GLY A 64 -8.15 -5.54 2.97
CA GLY A 64 -8.79 -5.26 4.25
C GLY A 64 -8.01 -4.24 5.08
N LEU A 65 -7.29 -3.33 4.43
CA LEU A 65 -6.40 -2.36 5.07
C LEU A 65 -6.96 -0.93 5.09
N MET A 66 -8.26 -0.75 4.81
CA MET A 66 -8.89 0.57 4.84
C MET A 66 -8.98 1.17 6.24
N ASN A 67 -8.94 0.34 7.30
CA ASN A 67 -8.89 0.79 8.70
C ASN A 67 -7.45 0.97 9.21
N HIS A 68 -6.50 1.28 8.33
CA HIS A 68 -5.08 1.42 8.66
C HIS A 68 -4.55 2.74 8.11
N GLN A 69 -3.52 3.29 8.75
CA GLN A 69 -2.76 4.39 8.17
C GLN A 69 -1.94 3.88 6.99
N TYR A 70 -1.95 4.57 5.86
CA TYR A 70 -1.12 4.17 4.72
C TYR A 70 -0.75 5.32 3.79
N ILE A 71 0.32 5.10 3.02
CA ILE A 71 0.83 5.99 1.99
C ILE A 71 0.97 5.20 0.70
N ILE A 72 0.53 5.79 -0.40
CA ILE A 72 0.65 5.25 -1.75
C ILE A 72 1.46 6.24 -2.60
N VAL A 73 2.57 5.76 -3.16
CA VAL A 73 3.45 6.53 -4.03
C VAL A 73 3.52 5.85 -5.38
N LYS A 74 3.12 6.56 -6.43
CA LYS A 74 3.32 6.14 -7.82
C LYS A 74 4.75 6.45 -8.23
N HIS A 75 5.46 5.44 -8.72
CA HIS A 75 6.77 5.59 -9.36
C HIS A 75 6.67 5.27 -10.85
N SER A 76 7.42 6.02 -11.65
CA SER A 76 7.52 5.81 -13.10
C SER A 76 8.77 4.99 -13.41
N GLY A 77 8.57 3.80 -13.98
CA GLY A 77 9.66 2.94 -14.40
C GLY A 77 10.30 2.12 -13.27
N THR A 78 10.98 1.06 -13.66
CA THR A 78 11.88 0.27 -12.81
C THR A 78 13.31 0.38 -13.34
N GLU A 79 14.28 -0.14 -12.60
CA GLU A 79 15.68 -0.24 -13.06
C GLU A 79 15.80 -0.89 -14.44
N LYS A 80 14.96 -1.90 -14.71
CA LYS A 80 14.99 -2.71 -15.93
C LYS A 80 14.09 -2.16 -17.04
N ASN A 81 13.03 -1.44 -16.70
CA ASN A 81 12.07 -0.92 -17.68
C ASN A 81 11.52 0.43 -17.27
N ARG A 82 12.00 1.50 -17.91
CA ARG A 82 11.58 2.89 -17.62
C ARG A 82 10.09 3.18 -17.89
N ARG A 83 9.39 2.31 -18.63
CA ARG A 83 7.95 2.44 -18.90
C ARG A 83 7.08 1.72 -17.87
N GLN A 84 7.67 0.91 -16.99
CA GLN A 84 6.94 0.13 -15.99
C GLN A 84 6.58 0.97 -14.78
N ALA A 85 5.43 1.66 -14.84
CA ALA A 85 4.88 2.35 -13.69
C ALA A 85 4.34 1.37 -12.64
N HIS A 86 4.44 1.73 -11.37
CA HIS A 86 3.99 0.90 -10.25
C HIS A 86 3.68 1.76 -9.02
N LEU A 87 2.92 1.19 -8.09
CA LEU A 87 2.61 1.79 -6.79
C LEU A 87 3.48 1.15 -5.71
N HIS A 88 4.17 1.97 -4.91
CA HIS A 88 4.63 1.57 -3.60
C HIS A 88 3.57 1.91 -2.56
N ILE A 89 3.22 0.93 -1.74
CA ILE A 89 2.26 1.09 -0.66
C ILE A 89 2.98 0.75 0.64
N LEU A 90 2.93 1.67 1.60
CA LEU A 90 3.36 1.44 2.97
C LEU A 90 2.12 1.59 3.87
N ALA A 91 1.74 0.51 4.55
CA ALA A 91 0.61 0.51 5.47
C ALA A 91 1.06 0.15 6.88
N ASN A 92 0.54 0.85 7.88
CA ASN A 92 0.68 0.47 9.28
C ASN A 92 0.01 -0.90 9.47
N ARG A 93 0.71 -1.86 10.06
CA ARG A 93 0.17 -3.21 10.32
C ARG A 93 -0.86 -3.20 11.46
N VAL A 94 -0.77 -2.23 12.35
CA VAL A 94 -1.75 -2.02 13.41
C VAL A 94 -2.86 -1.13 12.87
N SER A 95 -4.11 -1.54 13.07
CA SER A 95 -5.27 -0.78 12.62
C SER A 95 -5.49 0.46 13.49
N LEU A 96 -6.30 1.40 13.00
CA LEU A 96 -6.78 2.56 13.77
C LEU A 96 -7.55 2.14 15.03
N SER A 97 -8.07 0.91 15.05
CA SER A 97 -8.74 0.31 16.20
C SER A 97 -7.78 -0.41 17.17
N GLY A 98 -6.47 -0.36 16.93
CA GLY A 98 -5.45 -1.00 17.77
C GLY A 98 -5.26 -2.50 17.52
N GLU A 99 -5.80 -3.04 16.42
CA GLU A 99 -5.72 -4.47 16.12
C GLU A 99 -4.55 -4.78 15.20
N LEU A 100 -3.77 -5.81 15.52
CA LEU A 100 -2.67 -6.26 14.68
C LEU A 100 -3.20 -7.06 13.47
N TYR A 101 -2.87 -6.59 12.26
CA TYR A 101 -3.20 -7.30 11.04
C TYR A 101 -2.48 -8.65 10.94
N LYS A 102 -3.23 -9.69 10.56
CA LYS A 102 -2.73 -11.05 10.34
C LYS A 102 -2.02 -11.13 8.98
N ASP A 103 -0.72 -11.39 9.00
CA ASP A 103 0.16 -11.46 7.82
C ASP A 103 0.37 -12.88 7.27
N ASN A 104 -0.35 -13.87 7.80
CA ASN A 104 -0.33 -15.22 7.24
C ASN A 104 -0.69 -15.19 5.75
N TRP A 105 0.17 -15.79 4.93
CA TRP A 105 -0.03 -15.90 3.47
C TRP A 105 -0.19 -14.55 2.76
N ILE A 106 0.39 -13.47 3.31
CA ILE A 106 0.19 -12.10 2.80
C ILE A 106 0.58 -11.94 1.33
N GLY A 107 1.66 -12.61 0.89
CA GLY A 107 2.06 -12.60 -0.53
C GLY A 107 1.00 -13.22 -1.44
N LYS A 108 0.45 -14.38 -1.04
CA LYS A 108 -0.63 -15.05 -1.79
C LYS A 108 -1.88 -14.17 -1.85
N ARG A 109 -2.29 -13.59 -0.71
CA ARG A 109 -3.45 -12.69 -0.63
C ARG A 109 -3.27 -11.44 -1.49
N ALA A 110 -2.07 -10.86 -1.50
CA ALA A 110 -1.75 -9.72 -2.36
C ALA A 110 -1.81 -10.08 -3.84
N THR A 111 -1.30 -11.25 -4.24
CA THR A 111 -1.42 -11.75 -5.61
C THR A 111 -2.88 -11.99 -6.01
N GLU A 112 -3.68 -12.59 -5.13
CA GLU A 112 -5.12 -12.80 -5.36
C GLU A 112 -5.88 -11.47 -5.50
N ALA A 113 -5.56 -10.48 -4.66
CA ALA A 113 -6.13 -9.14 -4.75
C ALA A 113 -5.79 -8.46 -6.09
N ALA A 114 -4.51 -8.45 -6.47
CA ALA A 114 -4.06 -7.85 -7.72
C ALA A 114 -4.67 -8.55 -8.95
N ASN A 115 -4.67 -9.89 -8.98
CA ASN A 115 -5.30 -10.66 -10.06
C ASN A 115 -6.82 -10.44 -10.14
N GLY A 116 -7.47 -10.22 -8.99
CA GLY A 116 -8.88 -9.90 -8.94
C GLY A 116 -9.19 -8.54 -9.57
N ILE A 117 -8.34 -7.54 -9.35
CA ILE A 117 -8.49 -6.19 -9.94
C ILE A 117 -8.21 -6.23 -11.45
N ALA A 118 -7.17 -6.96 -11.88
CA ALA A 118 -6.79 -7.03 -13.29
C ALA A 118 -7.83 -7.74 -14.20
N ARG A 119 -8.84 -8.40 -13.62
CA ARG A 119 -9.90 -9.12 -14.36
C ARG A 119 -11.21 -8.35 -14.46
N GLU A 120 -11.29 -7.17 -13.86
CA GLU A 120 -12.45 -6.27 -13.92
C GLU A 120 -12.39 -5.35 -15.14
#